data_AF-A0A6G1BFW7-F1
#
_entry.id   AF-A0A6G1BFW7-F1
#
_cell.length_a   1.000
_cell.length_b   1.000
_cell.length_c   1.000
_cell.angle_alpha   90.00
_cell.angle_beta   90.00
_cell.angle_gamma   90.00
#
_symmetry.space_group_name_H-M   'P 1'
#
loop_
_entity.id
_entity.type
_entity.pdbx_description
1 polymer ?
#
loop_
_entity_poly.entity_id
_entity_poly.type
_entity_poly.pdbx_seq_one_letter_code
_entity_poly.pdbx_strand_id
1 'polypeptide(L)'
;ELLKIDISNITDQEFRTIVIKLISELEKGMEDTREAIATKIMDLKNSCDELKNAINEVHYKMEAATAQIEEAKRRIGELEDTIIEKEEVEKKRDKLIQKHERRIRELSDSIKGNNIRIIGIPEQEAREKVDEGTLEQIIAENFPSLGKETDTVIQEAWRNPLRRSSNRSSE
;
A
#
# COMPACT_ATOMS: atom_id res chain seq x y z
N GLU A 1 -42.79 -62.41 27.46
CA GLU A 1 -43.71 -63.56 27.40
C GLU A 1 -44.47 -63.84 28.71
N LEU A 2 -43.98 -63.38 29.87
CA LEU A 2 -44.61 -63.61 31.19
C LEU A 2 -45.93 -62.85 31.46
N LEU A 3 -46.19 -61.74 30.73
CA LEU A 3 -47.43 -60.93 30.85
C LEU A 3 -48.68 -61.59 30.23
N LYS A 4 -48.53 -62.76 29.58
CA LYS A 4 -49.63 -63.48 28.90
C LYS A 4 -50.10 -64.73 29.66
N ILE A 5 -49.62 -64.96 30.88
CA ILE A 5 -49.98 -66.15 31.66
C ILE A 5 -51.34 -65.91 32.32
N ASP A 6 -52.29 -66.82 32.08
CA ASP A 6 -53.60 -66.82 32.74
C ASP A 6 -53.43 -67.22 34.22
N ILE A 7 -53.70 -66.25 35.10
CA ILE A 7 -53.45 -66.34 36.55
C ILE A 7 -54.59 -67.09 37.27
N SER A 8 -55.69 -67.39 36.57
CA SER A 8 -56.92 -67.91 37.19
C SER A 8 -56.82 -69.36 37.72
N ASN A 9 -55.81 -70.14 37.31
CA ASN A 9 -55.66 -71.57 37.63
C ASN A 9 -54.24 -72.00 38.07
N ILE A 10 -53.37 -71.08 38.50
CA ILE A 10 -51.99 -71.40 38.93
C ILE A 10 -51.88 -71.62 40.44
N THR A 11 -50.89 -72.40 40.86
CA THR A 11 -50.57 -72.61 42.29
C THR A 11 -49.85 -71.39 42.88
N ASP A 12 -49.94 -71.21 44.21
CA ASP A 12 -49.27 -70.11 44.92
C ASP A 12 -47.74 -70.12 44.71
N GLN A 13 -47.14 -71.31 44.57
CA GLN A 13 -45.72 -71.48 44.29
C GLN A 13 -45.34 -70.99 42.88
N GLU A 14 -46.15 -71.30 41.87
CA GLU A 14 -45.95 -70.81 40.50
C GLU A 14 -46.11 -69.30 40.42
N PHE A 15 -47.12 -68.74 41.10
CA PHE A 15 -47.32 -67.30 41.20
C PHE A 15 -46.10 -66.60 41.81
N ARG A 16 -45.61 -67.07 42.97
CA ARG A 16 -44.40 -66.53 43.62
C ARG A 16 -43.18 -66.59 42.70
N THR A 17 -43.02 -67.69 41.96
CA THR A 17 -41.90 -67.87 41.02
C THR A 17 -41.98 -66.85 39.88
N ILE A 18 -43.17 -66.62 39.31
CA ILE A 18 -43.38 -65.62 38.27
C ILE A 18 -43.08 -64.21 38.79
N VAL A 19 -43.57 -63.86 39.99
CA VAL A 19 -43.32 -62.55 40.62
C VAL A 19 -41.82 -62.32 40.84
N ILE A 20 -41.11 -63.30 41.42
CA ILE A 20 -39.66 -63.21 41.63
C ILE A 20 -38.93 -62.99 40.30
N LYS A 21 -39.29 -63.75 39.26
CA LYS A 21 -38.66 -63.63 37.94
C LYS A 21 -38.91 -62.25 37.31
N LEU A 22 -40.12 -61.70 37.42
CA LEU A 22 -40.44 -60.35 36.93
C LEU A 22 -39.65 -59.27 37.67
N ILE A 23 -39.52 -59.38 39.00
CA ILE A 23 -38.73 -58.45 39.81
C ILE A 23 -37.26 -58.52 39.39
N SER A 24 -36.67 -59.71 39.27
CA SER A 24 -35.28 -59.86 38.84
C SER A 24 -35.02 -59.35 37.42
N GLU A 25 -35.95 -59.54 36.49
CA GLU A 25 -35.86 -58.96 35.13
C GLU A 25 -35.91 -57.43 35.16
N LEU A 26 -36.78 -56.85 35.99
CA LEU A 26 -36.88 -55.40 36.17
C LEU A 26 -35.62 -54.82 36.82
N GLU A 27 -35.12 -55.44 37.89
CA GLU A 27 -33.88 -55.05 38.57
C GLU A 27 -32.70 -55.05 37.60
N LYS A 28 -32.58 -56.10 36.77
CA LYS A 28 -31.53 -56.17 35.74
C LYS A 28 -31.67 -55.04 34.71
N GLY A 29 -32.87 -54.80 34.19
CA GLY A 29 -33.09 -53.70 33.24
C GLY A 29 -32.80 -52.33 33.84
N MET A 30 -33.12 -52.13 35.13
CA MET A 30 -32.77 -50.91 35.86
C MET A 30 -31.25 -50.76 36.00
N GLU A 31 -30.52 -51.82 36.32
CA GLU A 31 -29.05 -51.76 36.41
C GLU A 31 -28.41 -51.48 35.05
N ASP A 32 -28.84 -52.17 33.99
CA ASP A 32 -28.35 -51.95 32.62
C ASP A 32 -28.58 -50.48 32.18
N THR A 33 -29.76 -49.92 32.47
CA THR A 33 -30.06 -48.51 32.16
C THR A 33 -29.24 -47.53 33.00
N ARG A 34 -29.01 -47.86 34.28
CA ARG A 34 -28.16 -47.07 35.18
C ARG A 34 -26.72 -47.02 34.69
N GLU A 35 -26.15 -48.16 34.32
CA GLU A 35 -24.79 -48.23 33.76
C GLU A 35 -24.69 -47.44 32.43
N ALA A 36 -25.68 -47.58 31.55
CA ALA A 36 -25.73 -46.83 30.29
C ALA A 36 -25.85 -45.30 30.49
N ILE A 37 -26.54 -44.85 31.54
CA ILE A 37 -26.61 -43.43 31.89
C ILE A 37 -25.27 -42.97 32.49
N ALA A 38 -24.66 -43.76 33.37
CA ALA A 38 -23.38 -43.42 33.99
C ALA A 38 -22.26 -43.25 32.97
N THR A 39 -22.17 -44.16 31.98
CA THR A 39 -21.19 -44.05 30.89
C THR A 39 -21.40 -42.78 30.06
N LYS A 40 -22.64 -42.49 29.64
CA LYS A 40 -22.96 -41.24 28.90
C LYS A 40 -22.65 -39.97 29.70
N ILE A 41 -22.90 -39.96 31.01
CA ILE A 41 -22.55 -38.82 31.88
C ILE A 41 -21.03 -38.63 31.92
N MET A 42 -20.27 -39.73 32.00
CA MET A 42 -18.81 -39.67 32.01
C MET A 42 -18.27 -39.14 30.67
N ASP A 43 -18.81 -39.60 29.54
CA ASP A 43 -18.43 -39.11 28.21
C ASP A 43 -18.75 -37.62 28.02
N LEU A 44 -19.94 -37.18 28.44
CA LEU A 44 -20.33 -35.77 28.40
C LEU A 44 -19.41 -34.90 29.26
N LYS A 45 -19.04 -35.39 30.45
CA LYS A 45 -18.12 -34.67 31.34
C LYS A 45 -16.75 -34.48 30.69
N ASN A 46 -16.19 -35.54 30.10
CA ASN A 46 -14.90 -35.46 29.40
C ASN A 46 -14.96 -34.47 28.24
N SER A 47 -16.03 -34.53 27.44
CA SER A 47 -16.23 -33.58 26.33
C SER A 47 -16.37 -32.13 26.82
N CYS A 48 -17.07 -31.90 27.94
CA CYS A 48 -17.14 -30.56 28.55
C CYS A 48 -15.77 -30.05 29.01
N ASP A 49 -14.91 -30.91 29.58
CA ASP A 49 -13.57 -30.53 30.00
C ASP A 49 -12.66 -30.19 28.79
N GLU A 50 -12.76 -30.95 27.71
CA GLU A 50 -12.06 -30.65 26.44
C GLU A 50 -12.51 -29.30 25.85
N LEU A 51 -13.82 -29.06 25.79
CA LEU A 51 -14.37 -27.79 25.30
C LEU A 51 -13.91 -26.61 26.16
N LYS A 52 -13.88 -26.78 27.49
CA LYS A 52 -13.39 -25.76 28.40
C LYS A 52 -11.92 -25.41 28.15
N ASN A 53 -11.08 -26.40 27.91
CA ASN A 53 -9.67 -26.19 27.58
C ASN A 53 -9.52 -25.47 26.23
N ALA A 54 -10.27 -25.86 25.21
CA ALA A 54 -10.26 -25.21 23.91
C ALA A 54 -10.71 -23.73 24.00
N ILE A 55 -11.75 -23.44 24.77
CA ILE A 55 -12.22 -22.06 25.01
C ILE A 55 -11.13 -21.21 25.68
N ASN A 56 -10.43 -21.75 26.68
CA ASN A 56 -9.35 -21.04 27.35
C ASN A 56 -8.18 -20.75 26.41
N GLU A 57 -7.82 -21.69 25.53
CA GLU A 57 -6.76 -21.48 24.54
C GLU A 57 -7.15 -20.38 23.53
N VAL A 58 -8.39 -20.40 23.05
CA VAL A 58 -8.93 -19.36 22.16
C VAL A 58 -8.91 -18.00 22.86
N HIS A 59 -9.30 -17.95 24.14
CA HIS A 59 -9.29 -16.72 24.92
C HIS A 59 -7.89 -16.09 25.00
N TYR A 60 -6.87 -16.89 25.36
CA TYR A 60 -5.48 -16.42 25.42
C TYR A 60 -4.97 -15.91 24.06
N LYS A 61 -5.27 -16.64 22.96
CA LYS A 61 -4.92 -16.19 21.61
C LYS A 61 -5.61 -14.88 21.24
N MET A 62 -6.84 -14.67 21.67
CA MET A 62 -7.59 -13.44 21.40
C MET A 62 -7.05 -12.24 22.20
N GLU A 63 -6.64 -12.44 23.45
CA GLU A 63 -5.95 -11.41 24.23
C GLU A 63 -4.62 -11.02 23.59
N ALA A 64 -3.82 -12.00 23.17
CA ALA A 64 -2.55 -11.75 22.48
C ALA A 64 -2.76 -10.99 21.16
N ALA A 65 -3.76 -11.37 20.35
CA ALA A 65 -4.10 -10.67 19.12
C ALA A 65 -4.55 -9.22 19.39
N THR A 66 -5.32 -9.00 20.45
CA THR A 66 -5.77 -7.65 20.84
C THR A 66 -4.59 -6.76 21.22
N ALA A 67 -3.64 -7.27 21.99
CA ALA A 67 -2.42 -6.54 22.34
C ALA A 67 -1.58 -6.18 21.09
N GLN A 68 -1.46 -7.11 20.13
CA GLN A 68 -0.78 -6.84 18.86
C GLN A 68 -1.47 -5.75 18.03
N ILE A 69 -2.81 -5.73 18.02
CA ILE A 69 -3.60 -4.70 17.32
C ILE A 69 -3.38 -3.33 17.95
N GLU A 70 -3.38 -3.22 19.28
CA GLU A 70 -3.15 -1.94 19.95
C GLU A 70 -1.73 -1.41 19.70
N GLU A 71 -0.72 -2.27 19.69
CA GLU A 71 0.65 -1.87 19.32
C GLU A 71 0.73 -1.43 17.85
N ALA A 72 0.05 -2.14 16.94
CA ALA A 72 0.00 -1.74 15.53
C ALA A 72 -0.67 -0.38 15.34
N LYS A 73 -1.78 -0.10 16.06
CA LYS A 73 -2.44 1.22 16.05
C LYS A 73 -1.50 2.32 16.51
N ARG A 74 -0.77 2.09 17.61
CA ARG A 74 0.22 3.06 18.14
C ARG A 74 1.29 3.39 17.10
N ARG A 75 1.85 2.38 16.45
CA ARG A 75 2.85 2.55 15.38
C ARG A 75 2.31 3.27 14.16
N ILE A 76 1.05 3.02 13.79
CA ILE A 76 0.39 3.75 12.69
C ILE A 76 0.27 5.23 13.05
N GLY A 77 -0.15 5.57 14.27
CA GLY A 77 -0.21 6.97 14.73
C GLY A 77 1.15 7.68 14.64
N GLU A 78 2.23 7.04 15.09
CA GLU A 78 3.59 7.62 14.97
C GLU A 78 4.02 7.87 13.51
N LEU A 79 3.61 6.98 12.60
CA LEU A 79 3.89 7.14 11.17
C LEU A 79 3.06 8.25 10.54
N GLU A 80 1.79 8.41 10.94
CA GLU A 80 0.91 9.50 10.50
C GLU A 80 1.52 10.86 10.87
N ASP A 81 1.96 11.02 12.12
CA ASP A 81 2.63 12.25 12.57
C ASP A 81 3.91 12.52 11.75
N THR A 82 4.72 11.49 11.53
CA THR A 82 5.95 11.60 10.72
C THR A 82 5.66 12.00 9.27
N ILE A 83 4.56 11.51 8.68
CA ILE A 83 4.15 11.86 7.32
C ILE A 83 3.76 13.34 7.25
N ILE A 84 2.97 13.83 8.21
CA ILE A 84 2.56 15.24 8.28
C ILE A 84 3.79 16.15 8.37
N GLU A 85 4.76 15.83 9.22
CA GLU A 85 6.01 16.58 9.34
C GLU A 85 6.80 16.61 8.01
N LYS A 86 6.89 15.48 7.31
CA LYS A 86 7.57 15.39 6.02
C LYS A 86 6.89 16.22 4.94
N GLU A 87 5.56 16.20 4.87
CA GLU A 87 4.80 17.02 3.93
C GLU A 87 5.06 18.53 4.15
N GLU A 88 5.16 18.97 5.40
CA GLU A 88 5.49 20.37 5.68
C GLU A 88 6.89 20.75 5.22
N VAL A 89 7.87 19.86 5.44
CA VAL A 89 9.25 20.05 4.98
C VAL A 89 9.31 20.09 3.47
N GLU A 90 8.59 19.21 2.78
CA GLU A 90 8.52 19.15 1.32
C GLU A 90 7.90 20.43 0.75
N LYS A 91 6.75 20.88 1.29
CA LYS A 91 6.13 22.17 0.91
C LYS A 91 7.08 23.35 1.06
N LYS A 92 7.95 23.36 2.10
CA LYS A 92 8.96 24.40 2.28
C LYS A 92 10.06 24.31 1.20
N ARG A 93 10.52 23.10 0.88
CA ARG A 93 11.51 22.86 -0.19
C ARG A 93 10.98 23.28 -1.55
N ASP A 94 9.73 22.94 -1.88
CA ASP A 94 9.11 23.31 -3.16
C ASP A 94 9.04 24.82 -3.35
N LYS A 95 8.68 25.57 -2.30
CA LYS A 95 8.68 27.04 -2.34
C LYS A 95 10.08 27.61 -2.59
N LEU A 96 11.12 26.99 -2.02
CA LEU A 96 12.51 27.39 -2.26
C LEU A 96 12.94 27.10 -3.69
N ILE A 97 12.60 25.91 -4.22
CA ILE A 97 12.87 25.53 -5.62
C ILE A 97 12.20 26.52 -6.56
N GLN A 98 10.91 26.81 -6.39
CA GLN A 98 10.19 27.78 -7.22
C GLN A 98 10.81 29.18 -7.17
N LYS A 99 11.29 29.62 -5.99
CA LYS A 99 11.99 30.90 -5.84
C LYS A 99 13.33 30.90 -6.60
N HIS A 100 14.09 29.81 -6.50
CA HIS A 100 15.36 29.67 -7.19
C HIS A 100 15.18 29.60 -8.71
N GLU A 101 14.20 28.85 -9.20
CA GLU A 101 13.85 28.80 -10.62
C GLU A 101 13.47 30.17 -11.17
N ARG A 102 12.65 30.94 -10.43
CA ARG A 102 12.30 32.31 -10.83
C ARG A 102 13.54 33.20 -10.92
N ARG A 103 14.41 33.14 -9.92
CA ARG A 103 15.65 33.91 -9.91
C ARG A 103 16.59 33.52 -11.04
N ILE A 104 16.68 32.23 -11.37
CA ILE A 104 17.47 31.74 -12.51
C ILE A 104 16.90 32.29 -13.83
N ARG A 105 15.57 32.29 -13.99
CA ARG A 105 14.93 32.91 -15.17
C ARG A 105 15.25 34.40 -15.26
N GLU A 106 15.04 35.15 -14.18
CA GLU A 106 15.34 36.59 -14.13
C GLU A 106 16.81 36.88 -14.46
N LEU A 107 17.77 36.10 -13.92
CA LEU A 107 19.18 36.25 -14.22
C LEU A 107 19.50 35.89 -15.67
N SER A 108 18.92 34.80 -16.20
CA SER A 108 19.07 34.41 -17.61
C SER A 108 18.56 35.51 -18.53
N ASP A 109 17.40 36.07 -18.22
CA ASP A 109 16.80 37.14 -19.02
C ASP A 109 17.62 38.44 -18.93
N SER A 110 18.15 38.75 -17.74
CA SER A 110 19.07 39.89 -17.56
C SER A 110 20.37 39.71 -18.34
N ILE A 111 20.99 38.52 -18.32
CA ILE A 111 22.22 38.23 -19.07
C ILE A 111 21.97 38.29 -20.57
N LYS A 112 20.79 37.82 -21.02
CA LYS A 112 20.42 37.79 -22.45
C LYS A 112 19.77 39.07 -22.95
N GLY A 113 19.52 40.05 -22.08
CA GLY A 113 18.77 41.27 -22.43
C GLY A 113 19.38 42.06 -23.59
N ASN A 114 20.71 42.03 -23.73
CA ASN A 114 21.44 42.69 -24.80
C ASN A 114 21.81 41.74 -25.97
N ASN A 115 21.42 40.48 -25.89
CA ASN A 115 21.78 39.48 -26.91
C ASN A 115 20.78 39.54 -28.08
N ILE A 116 21.28 39.71 -29.29
CA ILE A 116 20.48 39.66 -30.52
C ILE A 116 20.65 38.30 -31.18
N ARG A 117 19.54 37.65 -31.54
CA ARG A 117 19.56 36.40 -32.30
C ARG A 117 19.36 36.69 -33.79
N ILE A 118 20.41 36.48 -34.58
CA ILE A 118 20.36 36.60 -36.04
C ILE A 118 20.18 35.20 -36.65
N ILE A 119 19.18 35.05 -37.52
CA ILE A 119 18.82 33.78 -38.16
C ILE A 119 18.99 33.93 -39.67
N GLY A 120 19.32 32.84 -40.37
CA GLY A 120 19.45 32.83 -41.83
C GLY A 120 20.84 33.14 -42.37
N ILE A 121 21.83 33.34 -41.49
CA ILE A 121 23.23 33.49 -41.90
C ILE A 121 23.73 32.15 -42.46
N PRO A 122 24.20 32.09 -43.73
CA PRO A 122 24.72 30.86 -44.31
C PRO A 122 25.87 30.29 -43.47
N GLU A 123 25.92 28.97 -43.38
CA GLU A 123 27.02 28.24 -42.76
C GLU A 123 28.19 28.24 -43.76
N GLN A 124 29.19 29.10 -43.56
CA GLN A 124 30.53 28.93 -44.17
C GLN A 124 31.32 27.87 -43.37
N GLU A 125 32.61 27.65 -43.65
CA GLU A 125 33.48 26.73 -42.87
C GLU A 125 33.13 26.78 -41.38
N ALA A 126 33.00 25.61 -40.73
CA ALA A 126 32.44 25.45 -39.38
C ALA A 126 33.24 26.22 -38.31
N ARG A 127 33.00 27.54 -38.22
CA ARG A 127 33.61 28.45 -37.24
C ARG A 127 32.57 28.76 -36.18
N GLU A 128 32.94 28.48 -34.93
CA GLU A 128 32.07 28.66 -33.76
C GLU A 128 31.83 30.14 -33.45
N LYS A 129 32.85 30.97 -33.66
CA LYS A 129 32.76 32.44 -33.57
C LYS A 129 32.39 33.03 -34.92
N VAL A 130 31.50 34.02 -34.90
CA VAL A 130 31.16 34.82 -36.08
C VAL A 130 32.19 35.94 -36.21
N ASP A 131 32.70 36.15 -37.41
CA ASP A 131 33.62 37.25 -37.70
C ASP A 131 32.88 38.60 -37.63
N GLU A 132 33.49 39.59 -36.99
CA GLU A 132 32.88 40.92 -36.76
C GLU A 132 32.50 41.59 -38.09
N GLY A 133 33.36 41.47 -39.12
CA GLY A 133 33.11 42.03 -40.44
C GLY A 133 31.86 41.47 -41.14
N THR A 134 31.46 40.23 -40.82
CA THR A 134 30.20 39.65 -41.33
C THR A 134 28.98 40.36 -40.71
N LEU A 135 29.05 40.71 -39.43
CA LEU A 135 27.97 41.40 -38.74
C LEU A 135 27.87 42.87 -39.19
N GLU A 136 29.01 43.53 -39.35
CA GLU A 136 29.08 44.90 -39.89
C GLU A 136 28.46 45.00 -41.28
N GLN A 137 28.75 44.04 -42.17
CA GLN A 137 28.15 43.97 -43.50
C GLN A 137 26.62 43.82 -43.43
N ILE A 138 26.11 42.91 -42.59
CA ILE A 138 24.66 42.71 -42.41
C ILE A 138 23.99 44.00 -41.91
N ILE A 139 24.60 44.70 -40.96
CA ILE A 139 24.06 45.96 -40.43
C ILE A 139 24.09 47.05 -41.50
N ALA A 140 25.18 47.21 -42.25
CA ALA A 140 25.29 48.24 -43.29
C ALA A 140 24.30 48.01 -44.45
N GLU A 141 24.08 46.74 -44.85
CA GLU A 141 23.14 46.37 -45.91
C GLU A 141 21.67 46.58 -45.51
N ASN A 142 21.30 46.22 -44.27
CA ASN A 142 19.90 46.27 -43.82
C ASN A 142 19.53 47.60 -43.11
N PHE A 143 20.49 48.23 -42.45
CA PHE A 143 20.33 49.43 -41.63
C PHE A 143 21.42 50.46 -41.91
N PRO A 144 21.43 51.09 -43.10
CA PRO A 144 22.50 51.99 -43.55
C PRO A 144 22.66 53.27 -42.71
N SER A 145 21.67 53.61 -41.87
CA SER A 145 21.80 54.69 -40.88
C SER A 145 22.65 54.27 -39.67
N LEU A 146 22.51 53.02 -39.22
CA LEU A 146 23.26 52.44 -38.11
C LEU A 146 24.68 52.05 -38.52
N GLY A 147 24.88 51.58 -39.76
CA GLY A 147 26.21 51.23 -40.27
C GLY A 147 27.19 52.41 -40.45
N LYS A 148 26.73 53.65 -40.24
CA LYS A 148 27.57 54.87 -40.24
C LYS A 148 27.95 55.33 -38.82
N GLU A 149 27.29 54.79 -37.80
CA GLU A 149 27.57 55.08 -36.40
C GLU A 149 28.71 54.14 -35.95
N THR A 150 29.79 54.72 -35.42
CA THR A 150 30.98 53.96 -34.96
C THR A 150 30.84 53.40 -33.54
N ASP A 151 29.69 53.61 -32.90
CA ASP A 151 29.50 53.39 -31.46
C ASP A 151 28.93 52.00 -31.13
N THR A 152 28.62 51.18 -32.14
CA THR A 152 28.14 49.81 -31.92
C THR A 152 29.31 48.89 -31.55
N VAL A 153 29.45 48.58 -30.26
CA VAL A 153 30.47 47.63 -29.77
C VAL A 153 29.86 46.23 -29.65
N ILE A 154 30.39 45.28 -30.42
CA ILE A 154 30.05 43.86 -30.30
C ILE A 154 30.99 43.26 -29.25
N GLN A 155 30.41 42.71 -28.17
CA GLN A 155 31.23 42.07 -27.13
C GLN A 155 31.68 40.67 -27.55
N GLU A 156 30.74 39.83 -27.98
CA GLU A 156 31.00 38.48 -28.47
C GLU A 156 29.91 38.05 -29.46
N ALA A 157 30.28 37.24 -30.46
CA ALA A 157 29.35 36.67 -31.42
C ALA A 157 29.61 35.17 -31.63
N TRP A 158 28.61 34.36 -31.32
CA TRP A 158 28.68 32.89 -31.36
C TRP A 158 27.57 32.30 -32.21
N ARG A 159 27.88 31.21 -32.92
CA ARG A 159 26.86 30.42 -33.64
C ARG A 159 26.19 29.41 -32.72
N ASN A 160 24.86 29.39 -32.72
CA ASN A 160 24.05 28.44 -31.95
C ASN A 160 22.86 27.91 -32.78
N PRO A 161 22.72 26.58 -32.97
CA PRO A 161 23.66 25.53 -32.56
C PRO A 161 24.95 25.56 -33.40
N LEU A 162 26.05 25.04 -32.84
CA LEU A 162 27.39 25.03 -33.44
C LEU A 162 27.48 24.29 -34.79
N ARG A 163 26.47 23.46 -35.13
CA ARG A 163 26.37 22.75 -36.41
C ARG A 163 24.91 22.43 -36.73
N ARG A 164 24.53 22.44 -38.02
CA ARG A 164 23.31 21.78 -38.50
C ARG A 164 23.35 20.30 -38.12
N SER A 165 22.31 19.81 -37.44
CA SER A 165 22.10 18.37 -37.31
C SER A 165 21.96 17.76 -38.71
N SER A 166 22.79 16.76 -39.04
CA SER A 166 22.73 16.04 -40.32
C SER A 166 21.40 15.34 -40.60
N ASN A 167 20.49 15.32 -39.62
CA ASN A 167 19.20 14.62 -39.67
C ASN A 167 18.02 15.51 -40.11
N ARG A 168 18.26 16.73 -40.62
CA ARG A 168 17.21 17.47 -41.34
C ARG A 168 17.22 17.03 -42.79
N SER A 169 16.40 16.04 -43.14
CA SER A 169 16.00 15.80 -44.52
C SER A 169 15.36 17.06 -45.07
N SER A 170 15.90 17.57 -46.18
CA SER A 170 15.27 18.61 -46.98
C SER A 170 14.04 17.99 -47.65
N GLU A 171 12.84 18.40 -47.27
CA GLU A 171 11.67 18.32 -48.15
C GLU A 171 11.75 19.43 -49.20
#